data_AF-A0A0G4N8G6-F1
#
_entry.id   AF-A0A0G4N8G6-F1
#
_cell.length_a   1.000
_cell.length_b   1.000
_cell.length_c   1.000
_cell.angle_alpha   90.00
_cell.angle_beta   90.00
_cell.angle_gamma   90.00
#
_symmetry.space_group_name_H-M   'P 1'
#
loop_
_entity.id
_entity.type
_entity.pdbx_description
1 polymer ?
#
loop_
_entity_poly.entity_id
_entity_poly.type
_entity_poly.pdbx_seq_one_letter_code
_entity_poly.pdbx_strand_id
1 'polypeptide(L)'
;LISGYLFHDDIHSKSTRYLNGGAADYFKVPYNYSAAADYHVIDWLIHEARANHERLLHKRALTLAVAAKRYRERRGRHPPPGFDRWFQHALQDDSIIIEDFYDRVYHDLTPFWAVDANLLAEQASYRYDVIRIRGGVMVAVETEDNDPVATPLWAELIGEVAAYLPDMDIPLNEMNEPRVLVPFEKMAEYVAKERATRAIVSKDLVSSDYVGLAAVDSARDESPILAVKWLGEADARYWDLVRAACEPGTPSHDVPALTNLTSSSPPPTLPYEWIAPFTQQGYVENFTRAADLCLEPHLRALHSDFVEPFDVKTTRDLIPIFTGGKLGVNNDILLPSTAYLEGENTNRIAHLLGPLWKDKKDQLVFRGIASGGRTDDSPWRHFHRHRLVEMLNGTAVHRMEL
;
A
#
# COMPACT_ATOMS: atom_id res chain seq x y z
N LEU A 1 5.47 38.64 3.83
CA LEU A 1 6.60 38.86 4.76
C LEU A 1 6.03 39.05 6.16
N ILE A 2 5.68 37.96 6.84
CA ILE A 2 5.39 37.97 8.28
C ILE A 2 6.13 36.76 8.83
N SER A 3 7.23 37.05 9.52
CA SER A 3 8.10 36.11 10.21
C SER A 3 7.45 35.74 11.52
N GLY A 4 6.96 34.51 11.65
CA GLY A 4 6.53 33.92 12.92
C GLY A 4 7.65 33.08 13.47
N TYR A 5 8.29 33.55 14.54
CA TYR A 5 9.28 32.80 15.29
C TYR A 5 8.59 31.58 15.93
N LEU A 6 9.04 30.37 15.58
CA LEU A 6 8.79 29.18 16.38
C LEU A 6 9.84 29.16 17.49
N PHE A 7 9.37 28.92 18.71
CA PHE A 7 10.14 28.93 19.93
C PHE A 7 11.36 28.01 19.85
N HIS A 8 12.47 28.55 20.33
CA HIS A 8 13.69 27.83 20.65
C HIS A 8 13.40 27.03 21.91
N ASP A 9 13.03 25.76 21.76
CA ASP A 9 13.29 24.83 22.86
C ASP A 9 14.80 24.72 22.94
N ASP A 10 15.36 25.25 24.02
CA ASP A 10 16.74 25.03 24.42
C ASP A 10 16.95 23.51 24.43
N ILE A 11 17.53 22.99 23.36
CA ILE A 11 18.23 21.71 23.36
C ILE A 11 19.32 21.89 24.41
N HIS A 12 19.00 21.49 25.64
CA HIS A 12 19.90 21.62 26.77
C HIS A 12 21.28 21.11 26.36
N SER A 13 22.30 21.88 26.76
CA SER A 13 23.73 21.75 26.46
C SER A 13 24.39 20.42 26.89
N LYS A 14 23.60 19.37 27.09
CA LYS A 14 24.04 17.99 27.30
C LYS A 14 23.98 17.13 26.02
N SER A 15 23.21 17.49 24.99
CA SER A 15 23.21 16.74 23.71
C SER A 15 24.42 17.07 22.82
N THR A 16 25.07 18.20 23.05
CA THR A 16 26.25 18.66 22.31
C THR A 16 27.52 17.83 22.54
N ARG A 17 27.50 16.82 23.43
CA ARG A 17 28.62 15.87 23.55
C ARG A 17 28.77 14.93 22.35
N TYR A 18 27.76 14.80 21.49
CA TYR A 18 27.75 13.83 20.40
C TYR A 18 28.01 14.42 18.99
N LEU A 19 28.23 15.73 18.88
CA LEU A 19 28.30 16.43 17.59
C LEU A 19 29.65 17.11 17.28
N ASN A 20 30.75 16.63 17.86
CA ASN A 20 32.09 17.11 17.48
C ASN A 20 32.85 16.07 16.64
N GLY A 21 32.91 16.31 15.33
CA GLY A 21 34.03 15.96 14.45
C GLY A 21 34.23 14.47 14.12
N GLY A 22 33.90 14.10 12.89
CA GLY A 22 33.95 12.72 12.37
C GLY A 22 32.54 12.14 12.37
N ALA A 23 32.11 11.52 11.25
CA ALA A 23 30.77 10.97 11.05
C ALA A 23 30.21 10.43 12.38
N ALA A 24 29.23 11.16 12.95
CA ALA A 24 28.83 10.98 14.34
C ALA A 24 28.50 9.50 14.56
N ASP A 25 29.36 8.83 15.33
CA ASP A 25 29.34 7.40 15.60
C ASP A 25 28.23 7.12 16.64
N TYR A 26 27.02 7.65 16.39
CA TYR A 26 25.73 7.37 17.06
C TYR A 26 25.37 5.87 17.07
N PHE A 27 26.20 5.04 16.44
CA PHE A 27 25.91 3.71 15.98
C PHE A 27 26.67 2.61 16.74
N LYS A 28 27.53 2.97 17.71
CA LYS A 28 28.40 2.00 18.44
C LYS A 28 28.14 1.85 19.94
N VAL A 29 27.15 2.54 20.52
CA VAL A 29 26.89 2.43 21.96
C VAL A 29 25.83 1.34 22.21
N PRO A 30 26.14 0.30 23.02
CA PRO A 30 25.15 -0.69 23.40
C PRO A 30 24.06 -0.03 24.27
N TYR A 31 22.81 -0.08 23.79
CA TYR A 31 21.64 0.37 24.55
C TYR A 31 21.41 -0.56 25.74
N ASN A 32 21.76 -0.08 26.93
CA ASN A 32 21.35 -0.72 28.18
C ASN A 32 20.12 0.03 28.70
N TYR A 33 18.95 -0.60 28.60
CA TYR A 33 17.69 -0.04 29.11
C TYR A 33 17.75 -0.02 30.65
N SER A 34 18.22 1.08 31.21
CA SER A 34 17.80 1.49 32.55
C SER A 34 16.81 2.63 32.38
N ALA A 35 15.68 2.55 33.06
CA ALA A 35 14.63 3.58 33.12
C ALA A 35 15.12 4.88 33.79
N ALA A 36 16.18 5.48 33.25
CA ALA A 36 16.68 6.78 33.63
C ALA A 36 15.87 7.84 32.86
N ALA A 37 15.47 8.88 33.58
CA ALA A 37 14.58 9.97 33.15
C ALA A 37 15.14 10.89 32.03
N ASP A 38 16.21 10.50 31.34
CA ASP A 38 17.00 11.37 30.46
C ASP A 38 16.95 10.99 28.95
N TYR A 39 16.10 10.04 28.53
CA TYR A 39 16.06 9.58 27.13
C TYR A 39 14.75 9.92 26.40
N HIS A 40 14.86 10.48 25.19
CA HIS A 40 13.74 10.81 24.35
C HIS A 40 13.21 9.56 23.63
N VAL A 41 11.89 9.40 23.52
CA VAL A 41 11.25 8.21 22.91
C VAL A 41 11.70 7.95 21.47
N ILE A 42 11.99 9.01 20.69
CA ILE A 42 12.55 8.89 19.33
C ILE A 42 13.85 8.07 19.32
N ASP A 43 14.73 8.27 20.31
CA ASP A 43 16.01 7.57 20.37
C ASP A 43 15.79 6.05 20.52
N TRP A 44 14.80 5.66 21.33
CA TRP A 44 14.37 4.28 21.48
C TRP A 44 13.78 3.72 20.18
N LEU A 45 12.86 4.44 19.55
CA LEU A 45 12.23 4.00 18.29
C LEU A 45 13.27 3.82 17.17
N ILE A 46 14.28 4.69 17.10
CA ILE A 46 15.41 4.54 16.16
C ILE A 46 16.21 3.27 16.48
N HIS A 47 16.53 3.04 17.76
CA HIS A 47 17.26 1.85 18.18
C HIS A 47 16.49 0.56 17.82
N GLU A 48 15.20 0.50 18.15
CA GLU A 48 14.33 -0.63 17.84
C GLU A 48 14.21 -0.86 16.32
N ALA A 49 14.00 0.21 15.54
CA ALA A 49 13.94 0.13 14.09
C ALA A 49 15.23 -0.45 13.47
N ARG A 50 16.41 -0.08 14.00
CA ARG A 50 17.69 -0.66 13.56
C ARG A 50 17.82 -2.13 13.92
N ALA A 51 17.46 -2.51 15.15
CA ALA A 51 17.48 -3.93 15.56
C ALA A 51 16.54 -4.77 14.69
N ASN A 52 15.36 -4.23 14.34
CA ASN A 52 14.42 -4.85 13.40
C ASN A 52 15.02 -4.96 11.99
N HIS A 53 15.65 -3.89 11.49
CA HIS A 53 16.30 -3.87 10.17
C HIS A 53 17.41 -4.92 10.06
N GLU A 54 18.32 -4.98 11.04
CA GLU A 54 19.38 -5.99 11.09
C GLU A 54 18.79 -7.40 11.07
N ARG A 55 17.78 -7.67 11.92
CA ARG A 55 17.12 -8.99 11.95
C ARG A 55 16.49 -9.36 10.61
N LEU A 56 15.94 -8.39 9.88
CA LEU A 56 15.42 -8.60 8.53
C LEU A 56 16.55 -8.95 7.55
N LEU A 57 17.67 -8.21 7.57
CA LEU A 57 18.82 -8.49 6.69
C LEU A 57 19.44 -9.88 6.91
N HIS A 58 19.42 -10.40 8.14
CA HIS A 58 19.87 -11.77 8.42
C HIS A 58 19.01 -12.85 7.72
N LYS A 59 17.81 -12.49 7.24
CA LYS A 59 16.93 -13.36 6.44
C LYS A 59 17.22 -13.28 4.93
N ARG A 60 18.26 -12.57 4.49
CA ARG A 60 18.64 -12.48 3.06
C ARG A 60 19.04 -13.85 2.53
N ALA A 61 18.49 -14.24 1.37
CA ALA A 61 18.85 -15.45 0.66
C ALA A 61 19.94 -15.12 -0.37
N LEU A 62 21.09 -15.80 -0.26
CA LEU A 62 22.24 -15.59 -1.16
C LEU A 62 22.37 -16.66 -2.24
N THR A 63 21.58 -17.73 -2.15
CA THR A 63 21.59 -18.82 -3.14
C THR A 63 20.16 -19.24 -3.47
N LEU A 64 19.98 -19.74 -4.70
CA LEU A 64 18.69 -20.24 -5.17
C LEU A 64 18.12 -21.33 -4.25
N ALA A 65 18.96 -22.23 -3.75
CA ALA A 65 18.55 -23.28 -2.83
C ALA A 65 17.99 -22.73 -1.51
N VAL A 66 18.62 -21.69 -0.95
CA VAL A 66 18.14 -21.03 0.28
C VAL A 66 16.85 -20.26 0.01
N ALA A 67 16.76 -19.52 -1.11
CA ALA A 67 15.56 -18.79 -1.49
C ALA A 67 14.36 -19.75 -1.67
N ALA A 68 14.56 -20.81 -2.46
CA ALA A 68 13.52 -21.81 -2.69
C ALA A 68 13.12 -22.58 -1.41
N LYS A 69 14.05 -22.79 -0.47
CA LYS A 69 13.73 -23.39 0.84
C LYS A 69 12.83 -22.44 1.65
N ARG A 70 13.23 -21.17 1.80
CA ARG A 70 12.45 -20.16 2.54
C ARG A 70 11.08 -19.92 1.93
N TYR A 71 11.00 -19.89 0.60
CA TYR A 71 9.73 -19.86 -0.11
C TYR A 71 8.81 -21.01 0.32
N ARG A 72 9.30 -22.26 0.30
CA ARG A 72 8.50 -23.43 0.69
C ARG A 72 8.06 -23.36 2.15
N GLU A 73 8.96 -22.97 3.04
CA GLU A 73 8.68 -22.80 4.47
C GLU A 73 7.60 -21.74 4.74
N ARG A 74 7.65 -20.61 4.03
CA ARG A 74 6.72 -19.49 4.24
C ARG A 74 5.40 -19.64 3.48
N ARG A 75 5.47 -20.15 2.23
CA ARG A 75 4.33 -20.20 1.30
C ARG A 75 3.63 -21.55 1.27
N GLY A 76 4.27 -22.62 1.76
CA GLY A 76 3.72 -23.98 1.76
C GLY A 76 3.49 -24.55 0.36
N ARG A 77 4.26 -24.08 -0.64
CA ARG A 77 4.14 -24.45 -2.06
C ARG A 77 5.53 -24.47 -2.72
N HIS A 78 5.65 -25.09 -3.88
CA HIS A 78 6.85 -24.97 -4.70
C HIS A 78 6.97 -23.55 -5.30
N PRO A 79 8.19 -23.01 -5.47
CA PRO A 79 8.38 -21.78 -6.25
C PRO A 79 7.81 -21.93 -7.66
N PRO A 80 7.25 -20.86 -8.25
CA PRO A 80 6.66 -20.91 -9.58
C PRO A 80 7.71 -21.22 -10.66
N PRO A 81 7.30 -21.70 -11.85
CA PRO A 81 8.21 -21.81 -12.99
C PRO A 81 8.90 -20.46 -13.28
N GLY A 82 10.19 -20.49 -13.61
CA GLY A 82 11.00 -19.29 -13.83
C GLY A 82 11.58 -18.64 -12.57
N PHE A 83 11.34 -19.19 -11.36
CA PHE A 83 11.89 -18.65 -10.11
C PHE A 83 13.43 -18.59 -10.09
N ASP A 84 14.11 -19.50 -10.76
CA ASP A 84 15.57 -19.50 -10.92
C ASP A 84 16.05 -18.31 -11.76
N ARG A 85 15.34 -17.99 -12.86
CA ARG A 85 15.62 -16.83 -13.71
C ARG A 85 15.36 -15.53 -12.97
N TRP A 86 14.22 -15.44 -12.28
CA TRP A 86 13.91 -14.31 -11.40
C TRP A 86 15.01 -14.10 -10.35
N PHE A 87 15.46 -15.18 -9.69
CA PHE A 87 16.51 -15.09 -8.68
C PHE A 87 17.84 -14.60 -9.28
N GLN A 88 18.20 -15.09 -10.47
CA GLN A 88 19.40 -14.64 -11.19
C GLN A 88 19.32 -13.16 -11.59
N HIS A 89 18.18 -12.74 -12.14
CA HIS A 89 17.96 -11.35 -12.53
C HIS A 89 18.03 -10.41 -11.32
N ALA A 90 17.36 -10.76 -10.22
CA ALA A 90 17.45 -10.01 -8.96
C ALA A 90 18.89 -9.88 -8.44
N LEU A 91 19.74 -10.91 -8.60
CA LEU A 91 21.15 -10.80 -8.23
C LEU A 91 21.96 -9.91 -9.17
N GLN A 92 21.64 -9.86 -10.47
CA GLN A 92 22.30 -8.98 -11.44
C GLN A 92 22.03 -7.50 -11.13
N ASP A 93 20.84 -7.21 -10.59
CA ASP A 93 20.43 -5.85 -10.19
C ASP A 93 20.77 -5.52 -8.73
N ASP A 94 21.62 -6.31 -8.08
CA ASP A 94 22.01 -6.20 -6.65
C ASP A 94 20.81 -6.11 -5.68
N SER A 95 19.70 -6.77 -6.03
CA SER A 95 18.50 -6.78 -5.20
C SER A 95 18.71 -7.62 -3.93
N ILE A 96 18.10 -7.15 -2.84
CA ILE A 96 18.08 -7.87 -1.56
C ILE A 96 16.90 -8.84 -1.55
N ILE A 97 17.21 -10.14 -1.60
CA ILE A 97 16.19 -11.19 -1.65
C ILE A 97 15.87 -11.65 -0.22
N ILE A 98 14.77 -11.15 0.34
CA ILE A 98 14.21 -11.58 1.63
C ILE A 98 12.77 -12.02 1.39
N GLU A 99 12.45 -13.27 1.72
CA GLU A 99 11.13 -13.86 1.43
C GLU A 99 9.97 -13.07 2.07
N ASP A 100 10.19 -12.43 3.22
CA ASP A 100 9.22 -11.59 3.92
C ASP A 100 8.77 -10.37 3.06
N PHE A 101 9.62 -9.85 2.16
CA PHE A 101 9.26 -8.70 1.30
C PHE A 101 8.13 -9.01 0.33
N TYR A 102 7.95 -10.29 -0.02
CA TYR A 102 6.93 -10.72 -0.96
C TYR A 102 5.58 -11.01 -0.29
N ASP A 103 5.44 -10.78 1.02
CA ASP A 103 4.19 -11.03 1.74
C ASP A 103 2.98 -10.35 1.13
N ARG A 104 3.16 -9.13 0.60
CA ARG A 104 2.09 -8.42 -0.10
C ARG A 104 1.57 -9.22 -1.29
N VAL A 105 2.45 -9.75 -2.14
CA VAL A 105 2.07 -10.58 -3.30
C VAL A 105 1.20 -11.74 -2.85
N TYR A 106 1.62 -12.47 -1.81
CA TYR A 106 0.88 -13.65 -1.34
C TYR A 106 -0.39 -13.28 -0.59
N HIS A 107 -0.41 -12.17 0.14
CA HIS A 107 -1.63 -11.67 0.77
C HIS A 107 -2.69 -11.36 -0.28
N ASP A 108 -2.29 -10.70 -1.37
CA ASP A 108 -3.20 -10.32 -2.46
C ASP A 108 -3.64 -11.52 -3.29
N LEU A 109 -2.74 -12.48 -3.57
CA LEU A 109 -3.04 -13.64 -4.42
C LEU A 109 -3.75 -14.81 -3.71
N THR A 110 -3.64 -14.91 -2.37
CA THR A 110 -4.21 -16.05 -1.60
C THR A 110 -5.69 -16.34 -1.92
N PRO A 111 -6.59 -15.34 -1.96
CA PRO A 111 -8.00 -15.61 -2.24
C PRO A 111 -8.25 -16.21 -3.64
N PHE A 112 -7.41 -15.85 -4.63
CA PHE A 112 -7.59 -16.26 -6.00
C PHE A 112 -7.24 -17.74 -6.23
N TRP A 113 -6.41 -18.38 -5.39
CA TRP A 113 -6.18 -19.83 -5.45
C TRP A 113 -7.40 -20.69 -5.10
N ALA A 114 -8.44 -20.07 -4.54
CA ALA A 114 -9.71 -20.73 -4.30
C ALA A 114 -10.69 -20.65 -5.50
N VAL A 115 -10.34 -19.90 -6.55
CA VAL A 115 -11.16 -19.71 -7.75
C VAL A 115 -10.67 -20.63 -8.87
N ASP A 116 -11.59 -21.08 -9.72
CA ASP A 116 -11.25 -21.87 -10.90
C ASP A 116 -10.39 -21.05 -11.88
N ALA A 117 -9.34 -21.65 -12.43
CA ALA A 117 -8.38 -20.94 -13.28
C ALA A 117 -9.00 -20.46 -14.61
N ASN A 118 -9.96 -21.19 -15.19
CA ASN A 118 -10.64 -20.76 -16.41
C ASN A 118 -11.54 -19.56 -16.11
N LEU A 119 -12.26 -19.61 -14.99
CA LEU A 119 -13.08 -18.47 -14.55
C LEU A 119 -12.21 -17.22 -14.30
N LEU A 120 -11.03 -17.37 -13.67
CA LEU A 120 -10.10 -16.24 -13.50
C LEU A 120 -9.62 -15.68 -14.84
N ALA A 121 -9.28 -16.54 -15.79
CA ALA A 121 -8.84 -16.12 -17.11
C ALA A 121 -9.96 -15.39 -17.89
N GLU A 122 -11.19 -15.89 -17.82
CA GLU A 122 -12.37 -15.23 -18.38
C GLU A 122 -12.58 -13.85 -17.75
N GLN A 123 -12.54 -13.75 -16.41
CA GLN A 123 -12.65 -12.50 -15.66
C GLN A 123 -11.56 -11.48 -16.03
N ALA A 124 -10.32 -11.94 -16.18
CA ALA A 124 -9.18 -11.10 -16.50
C ALA A 124 -9.23 -10.55 -17.94
N SER A 125 -9.81 -11.29 -18.88
CA SER A 125 -9.85 -10.95 -20.30
C SER A 125 -10.80 -9.81 -20.68
N TYR A 126 -11.67 -9.38 -19.75
CA TYR A 126 -12.90 -8.67 -20.07
C TYR A 126 -12.90 -7.17 -19.70
N ARG A 127 -13.00 -6.26 -20.69
CA ARG A 127 -13.40 -4.83 -20.59
C ARG A 127 -12.70 -3.98 -19.48
N TYR A 128 -11.39 -4.12 -19.36
CA TYR A 128 -10.52 -3.18 -18.67
C TYR A 128 -9.42 -2.73 -19.62
N ASP A 129 -8.70 -1.68 -19.25
CA ASP A 129 -7.33 -1.54 -19.75
C ASP A 129 -6.57 -2.78 -19.31
N VAL A 130 -5.83 -3.39 -20.22
CA VAL A 130 -5.27 -4.72 -19.99
C VAL A 130 -3.93 -4.85 -20.68
N ILE A 131 -2.97 -5.40 -19.95
CA ILE A 131 -1.71 -5.87 -20.52
C ILE A 131 -1.88 -7.36 -20.84
N ARG A 132 -1.77 -7.69 -22.12
CA ARG A 132 -1.88 -9.07 -22.62
C ARG A 132 -0.52 -9.61 -22.99
N ILE A 133 -0.23 -10.82 -22.55
CA ILE A 133 0.99 -11.53 -22.91
C ILE A 133 0.59 -12.78 -23.69
N ARG A 134 1.14 -12.96 -24.89
CA ARG A 134 0.97 -14.16 -25.71
C ARG A 134 2.31 -14.60 -26.27
N GLY A 135 2.75 -15.83 -25.98
CA GLY A 135 4.02 -16.37 -26.45
C GLY A 135 5.23 -15.51 -26.07
N GLY A 136 5.18 -14.84 -24.92
CA GLY A 136 6.22 -13.93 -24.44
C GLY A 136 6.20 -12.53 -25.07
N VAL A 137 5.22 -12.20 -25.90
CA VAL A 137 5.02 -10.85 -26.47
C VAL A 137 3.92 -10.13 -25.71
N MET A 138 4.23 -8.93 -25.25
CA MET A 138 3.31 -8.07 -24.50
C MET A 138 2.62 -7.05 -25.43
N VAL A 139 1.32 -6.86 -25.23
CA VAL A 139 0.50 -5.83 -25.88
C VAL A 139 -0.38 -5.16 -24.81
N ALA A 140 -0.29 -3.84 -24.70
CA ALA A 140 -1.22 -3.04 -23.92
C ALA A 140 -2.47 -2.72 -24.77
N VAL A 141 -3.64 -2.86 -24.17
CA VAL A 141 -4.92 -2.51 -24.77
C VAL A 141 -5.62 -1.55 -23.82
N GLU A 142 -5.77 -0.31 -24.26
CA GLU A 142 -6.48 0.75 -23.53
C GLU A 142 -7.92 0.84 -24.02
N THR A 143 -8.82 1.17 -23.10
CA THR A 143 -10.22 1.53 -23.35
C THR A 143 -10.32 3.06 -23.45
N GLU A 144 -11.29 3.58 -24.20
CA GLU A 144 -11.34 5.01 -24.59
C GLU A 144 -11.54 6.01 -23.42
N ASP A 145 -11.68 5.55 -22.17
CA ASP A 145 -12.21 6.34 -21.04
C ASP A 145 -11.21 6.63 -19.89
N ASN A 146 -9.92 6.24 -19.95
CA ASN A 146 -9.01 6.33 -18.79
C ASN A 146 -7.71 7.15 -19.01
N ASP A 147 -6.83 7.19 -18.00
CA ASP A 147 -5.63 8.03 -17.91
C ASP A 147 -4.51 7.48 -18.82
N PRO A 148 -4.17 8.16 -19.94
CA PRO A 148 -3.27 7.63 -20.96
C PRO A 148 -1.81 7.47 -20.51
N VAL A 149 -1.49 7.74 -19.23
CA VAL A 149 -0.13 7.68 -18.69
C VAL A 149 0.16 6.38 -17.93
N ALA A 150 -0.81 5.81 -17.22
CA ALA A 150 -0.55 4.70 -16.30
C ALA A 150 -0.30 3.37 -17.02
N THR A 151 -1.20 2.96 -17.93
CA THR A 151 -1.06 1.72 -18.69
C THR A 151 0.27 1.62 -19.44
N PRO A 152 0.76 2.64 -20.18
CA PRO A 152 2.04 2.56 -20.87
C PRO A 152 3.24 2.32 -19.95
N LEU A 153 3.26 2.93 -18.76
CA LEU A 153 4.35 2.76 -17.79
C LEU A 153 4.38 1.33 -17.22
N TRP A 154 3.22 0.78 -16.87
CA TRP A 154 3.15 -0.62 -16.46
C TRP A 154 3.45 -1.59 -17.60
N ALA A 155 3.05 -1.26 -18.82
CA ALA A 155 3.36 -2.04 -20.01
C ALA A 155 4.87 -2.08 -20.27
N GLU A 156 5.56 -0.95 -20.17
CA GLU A 156 7.03 -0.90 -20.28
C GLU A 156 7.70 -1.79 -19.23
N LEU A 157 7.34 -1.64 -17.95
CA LEU A 157 7.86 -2.45 -16.85
C LEU A 157 7.63 -3.95 -17.07
N ILE A 158 6.42 -4.36 -17.43
CA ILE A 158 6.09 -5.77 -17.67
C ILE A 158 6.79 -6.28 -18.94
N GLY A 159 6.99 -5.41 -19.93
CA GLY A 159 7.70 -5.70 -21.17
C GLY A 159 9.13 -6.20 -20.96
N GLU A 160 9.83 -5.72 -19.93
CA GLU A 160 11.18 -6.15 -19.57
C GLU A 160 11.29 -7.66 -19.28
N VAL A 161 10.21 -8.24 -18.75
CA VAL A 161 10.16 -9.65 -18.32
C VAL A 161 9.18 -10.51 -19.12
N ALA A 162 8.42 -9.91 -20.05
CA ALA A 162 7.33 -10.56 -20.78
C ALA A 162 7.76 -11.86 -21.48
N ALA A 163 8.98 -11.91 -22.03
CA ALA A 163 9.53 -13.09 -22.70
C ALA A 163 9.67 -14.33 -21.79
N TYR A 164 9.59 -14.14 -20.47
CA TYR A 164 9.67 -15.20 -19.47
C TYR A 164 8.32 -15.53 -18.82
N LEU A 165 7.26 -14.81 -19.17
CA LEU A 165 5.93 -14.98 -18.61
C LEU A 165 5.06 -15.89 -19.51
N PRO A 166 4.17 -16.70 -18.92
CA PRO A 166 3.18 -17.44 -19.69
C PRO A 166 2.11 -16.51 -20.27
N ASP A 167 1.25 -17.08 -21.12
CA ASP A 167 0.07 -16.38 -21.61
C ASP A 167 -0.81 -15.93 -20.43
N MET A 168 -1.06 -14.62 -20.35
CA MET A 168 -1.90 -14.04 -19.29
C MET A 168 -2.49 -12.69 -19.72
N ASP A 169 -3.59 -12.31 -19.07
CA ASP A 169 -4.20 -10.99 -19.15
C ASP A 169 -4.10 -10.33 -17.77
N ILE A 170 -3.59 -9.11 -17.72
CA ILE A 170 -3.37 -8.32 -16.51
C ILE A 170 -4.29 -7.09 -16.61
N PRO A 171 -5.54 -7.16 -16.11
CA PRO A 171 -6.46 -6.03 -16.17
C PRO A 171 -6.06 -4.97 -15.13
N LEU A 172 -6.14 -3.71 -15.53
CA LEU A 172 -5.59 -2.57 -14.81
C LEU A 172 -6.70 -1.69 -14.25
N ASN A 173 -6.45 -1.17 -13.05
CA ASN A 173 -7.19 -0.09 -12.44
C ASN A 173 -6.35 1.19 -12.49
N GLU A 174 -6.77 2.11 -13.34
CA GLU A 174 -6.19 3.46 -13.45
C GLU A 174 -6.91 4.49 -12.57
N MET A 175 -7.97 4.10 -11.87
CA MET A 175 -8.68 5.00 -10.96
C MET A 175 -7.85 5.31 -9.73
N ASN A 176 -8.09 6.48 -9.11
CA ASN A 176 -7.45 6.87 -7.85
C ASN A 176 -7.83 5.90 -6.71
N GLU A 177 -9.10 5.46 -6.69
CA GLU A 177 -9.61 4.53 -5.70
C GLU A 177 -9.51 3.06 -6.15
N PRO A 178 -9.27 2.12 -5.21
CA PRO A 178 -9.26 0.69 -5.51
C PRO A 178 -10.67 0.13 -5.73
N ARG A 179 -10.76 -0.95 -6.52
CA ARG A 179 -12.00 -1.40 -7.15
C ARG A 179 -12.58 -2.69 -6.60
N VAL A 180 -11.82 -3.47 -5.85
CA VAL A 180 -12.27 -4.77 -5.33
C VAL A 180 -12.36 -4.72 -3.81
N LEU A 181 -13.57 -4.93 -3.28
CA LEU A 181 -13.83 -4.90 -1.85
C LEU A 181 -14.86 -5.97 -1.49
N VAL A 182 -14.36 -7.18 -1.24
CA VAL A 182 -15.16 -8.36 -0.92
C VAL A 182 -15.53 -8.34 0.57
N PRO A 183 -16.81 -8.57 0.92
CA PRO A 183 -17.21 -8.69 2.33
C PRO A 183 -16.42 -9.77 3.08
N PHE A 184 -16.20 -9.56 4.38
CA PHE A 184 -15.29 -10.38 5.17
C PHE A 184 -15.62 -11.87 5.12
N GLU A 185 -16.89 -12.24 5.28
CA GLU A 185 -17.31 -13.64 5.33
C GLU A 185 -16.97 -14.36 4.02
N LYS A 186 -17.26 -13.72 2.88
CA LYS A 186 -16.96 -14.26 1.55
C LYS A 186 -15.45 -14.35 1.33
N MET A 187 -14.68 -13.36 1.79
CA MET A 187 -13.22 -13.39 1.73
C MET A 187 -12.65 -14.53 2.60
N ALA A 188 -13.18 -14.73 3.80
CA ALA A 188 -12.78 -15.80 4.70
C ALA A 188 -13.06 -17.19 4.09
N GLU A 189 -14.15 -17.36 3.34
CA GLU A 189 -14.43 -18.59 2.59
C GLU A 189 -13.36 -18.89 1.53
N TYR A 190 -12.97 -17.89 0.72
CA TYR A 190 -11.89 -18.06 -0.26
C TYR A 190 -10.57 -18.43 0.42
N VAL A 191 -10.19 -17.70 1.48
CA VAL A 191 -8.96 -17.98 2.22
C VAL A 191 -8.99 -19.36 2.89
N ALA A 192 -10.13 -19.79 3.43
CA ALA A 192 -10.28 -21.12 4.02
C ALA A 192 -10.13 -22.23 2.96
N LYS A 193 -10.75 -22.06 1.78
CA LYS A 193 -10.62 -23.00 0.65
C LYS A 193 -9.19 -23.08 0.14
N GLU A 194 -8.47 -21.96 0.05
CA GLU A 194 -7.06 -21.96 -0.29
C GLU A 194 -6.23 -22.72 0.75
N ARG A 195 -6.43 -22.43 2.04
CA ARG A 195 -5.69 -23.09 3.13
C ARG A 195 -5.91 -24.60 3.15
N ALA A 196 -7.15 -25.04 2.88
CA ALA A 196 -7.50 -26.47 2.84
C ALA A 196 -6.87 -27.22 1.65
N THR A 197 -6.58 -26.52 0.55
CA THR A 197 -6.01 -27.10 -0.68
C THR A 197 -4.51 -26.86 -0.83
N ARG A 198 -3.92 -26.00 -0.01
CA ARG A 198 -2.48 -25.71 -0.01
C ARG A 198 -1.67 -26.94 0.36
N ALA A 199 -0.79 -27.35 -0.55
CA ALA A 199 0.13 -28.46 -0.32
C ALA A 199 1.45 -28.28 -1.07
N ILE A 200 2.51 -28.85 -0.49
CA ILE A 200 3.76 -29.12 -1.21
C ILE A 200 3.60 -30.49 -1.88
N VAL A 201 3.30 -30.48 -3.17
CA VAL A 201 3.10 -31.69 -3.99
C VAL A 201 4.46 -32.29 -4.37
N SER A 202 4.54 -33.62 -4.53
CA SER A 202 5.78 -34.27 -4.96
C SER A 202 6.24 -33.79 -6.34
N LYS A 203 7.56 -33.72 -6.56
CA LYS A 203 8.17 -33.13 -7.77
C LYS A 203 7.82 -33.87 -9.07
N ASP A 204 7.46 -35.13 -9.00
CA ASP A 204 7.02 -35.95 -10.14
C ASP A 204 5.57 -35.67 -10.57
N LEU A 205 4.80 -34.99 -9.73
CA LEU A 205 3.40 -34.63 -10.00
C LEU A 205 3.21 -33.15 -10.33
N VAL A 206 4.28 -32.34 -10.32
CA VAL A 206 4.22 -30.92 -10.69
C VAL A 206 4.63 -30.74 -12.15
N SER A 207 3.93 -29.85 -12.86
CA SER A 207 4.27 -29.45 -14.23
C SER A 207 4.63 -27.97 -14.28
N SER A 208 5.49 -27.62 -15.23
CA SER A 208 5.78 -26.25 -15.66
C SER A 208 4.99 -25.84 -16.91
N ASP A 209 4.15 -26.73 -17.44
CA ASP A 209 3.34 -26.46 -18.61
C ASP A 209 2.10 -25.66 -18.23
N TYR A 210 1.81 -24.64 -19.03
CA TYR A 210 0.65 -23.76 -18.84
C TYR A 210 -0.46 -24.12 -19.83
N VAL A 211 -1.71 -24.00 -19.37
CA VAL A 211 -2.86 -23.99 -20.28
C VAL A 211 -2.90 -22.61 -20.93
N GLY A 212 -2.74 -22.55 -22.26
CA GLY A 212 -2.80 -21.29 -23.01
C GLY A 212 -4.21 -20.68 -23.04
N LEU A 213 -4.31 -19.44 -23.52
CA LEU A 213 -5.56 -18.65 -23.48
C LEU A 213 -6.38 -18.65 -24.78
N ALA A 214 -6.07 -19.52 -25.75
CA ALA A 214 -6.72 -19.52 -27.07
C ALA A 214 -8.26 -19.67 -27.02
N ALA A 215 -8.78 -20.47 -26.08
CA ALA A 215 -10.22 -20.64 -25.89
C ALA A 215 -10.88 -19.36 -25.35
N VAL A 216 -10.23 -18.72 -24.37
CA VAL A 216 -10.67 -17.43 -23.80
C VAL A 216 -10.63 -16.34 -24.86
N ASP A 217 -9.55 -16.27 -25.65
CA ASP A 217 -9.39 -15.30 -26.72
C ASP A 217 -10.47 -15.44 -27.81
N SER A 218 -10.85 -16.67 -28.13
CA SER A 218 -11.88 -16.96 -29.15
C SER A 218 -13.29 -16.68 -28.65
N ALA A 219 -13.55 -16.87 -27.36
CA ALA A 219 -14.85 -16.63 -26.74
C ALA A 219 -15.03 -15.19 -26.23
N ARG A 220 -14.00 -14.34 -26.26
CA ARG A 220 -14.01 -13.04 -25.59
C ARG A 220 -15.17 -12.12 -25.98
N ASP A 221 -15.53 -12.10 -27.26
CA ASP A 221 -16.60 -11.24 -27.79
C ASP A 221 -18.00 -11.89 -27.66
N GLU A 222 -18.04 -13.21 -27.41
CA GLU A 222 -19.27 -14.01 -27.26
C GLU A 222 -19.58 -14.34 -25.80
N SER A 223 -18.60 -14.22 -24.90
CA SER A 223 -18.72 -14.50 -23.48
C SER A 223 -19.78 -13.58 -22.89
N PRO A 224 -20.73 -14.09 -22.10
CA PRO A 224 -21.71 -13.25 -21.44
C PRO A 224 -20.96 -12.14 -20.69
N ILE A 225 -21.47 -10.90 -20.77
CA ILE A 225 -21.01 -9.78 -19.95
C ILE A 225 -20.82 -10.36 -18.54
N LEU A 226 -19.58 -10.41 -18.06
CA LEU A 226 -19.37 -10.85 -16.69
C LEU A 226 -20.16 -9.86 -15.87
N ALA A 227 -21.25 -10.33 -15.25
CA ALA A 227 -22.25 -9.47 -14.63
C ALA A 227 -21.72 -8.94 -13.30
N VAL A 228 -20.50 -8.39 -13.31
CA VAL A 228 -19.88 -7.70 -12.21
C VAL A 228 -20.78 -6.52 -11.91
N LYS A 229 -21.39 -6.56 -10.72
CA LYS A 229 -22.09 -5.39 -10.21
C LYS A 229 -21.05 -4.39 -9.75
N TRP A 230 -20.95 -3.28 -10.47
CA TRP A 230 -20.20 -2.10 -10.07
C TRP A 230 -21.10 -1.21 -9.22
N LEU A 231 -20.64 -0.87 -8.03
CA LEU A 231 -21.28 0.05 -7.11
C LEU A 231 -20.62 1.42 -7.26
N GLY A 232 -21.43 2.43 -7.54
CA GLY A 232 -21.01 3.82 -7.54
C GLY A 232 -21.38 4.55 -6.25
N GLU A 233 -21.13 5.86 -6.22
CA GLU A 233 -21.49 6.74 -5.09
C GLU A 233 -22.99 6.71 -4.77
N ALA A 234 -23.84 6.56 -5.79
CA ALA A 234 -25.29 6.46 -5.64
C ALA A 234 -25.75 5.15 -4.99
N ASP A 235 -24.94 4.08 -5.08
CA ASP A 235 -25.29 2.75 -4.57
C ASP A 235 -24.87 2.54 -3.12
N ALA A 236 -23.68 3.05 -2.74
CA ALA A 236 -23.13 2.93 -1.40
C ALA A 236 -22.05 3.97 -1.15
N ARG A 237 -21.96 4.43 0.10
CA ARG A 237 -20.78 5.16 0.55
C ARG A 237 -19.61 4.21 0.71
N TYR A 238 -18.44 4.67 0.34
CA TYR A 238 -17.24 3.84 0.32
C TYR A 238 -16.90 3.25 1.70
N TRP A 239 -17.05 4.02 2.78
CA TRP A 239 -16.85 3.50 4.14
C TRP A 239 -17.83 2.37 4.53
N ASP A 240 -19.07 2.41 4.05
CA ASP A 240 -20.04 1.33 4.31
C ASP A 240 -19.65 0.04 3.59
N LEU A 241 -18.88 0.12 2.49
CA LEU A 241 -18.25 -1.02 1.86
C LEU A 241 -17.06 -1.51 2.71
N VAL A 242 -16.15 -0.61 3.06
CA VAL A 242 -14.95 -0.89 3.88
C VAL A 242 -15.28 -1.62 5.17
N ARG A 243 -16.25 -1.13 5.95
CA ARG A 243 -16.61 -1.77 7.22
C ARG A 243 -17.17 -3.19 7.05
N ALA A 244 -17.78 -3.50 5.90
CA ALA A 244 -18.27 -4.84 5.60
C ALA A 244 -17.14 -5.82 5.19
N ALA A 245 -15.96 -5.33 4.79
CA ALA A 245 -14.76 -6.15 4.58
C ALA A 245 -13.95 -6.39 5.86
N CYS A 246 -14.31 -5.71 6.96
CA CYS A 246 -13.71 -5.94 8.26
C CYS A 246 -14.31 -7.17 8.96
N GLU A 247 -13.49 -7.84 9.78
CA GLU A 247 -13.96 -8.98 10.56
C GLU A 247 -15.09 -8.57 11.53
N PRO A 248 -16.18 -9.34 11.63
CA PRO A 248 -17.22 -9.10 12.62
C PRO A 248 -16.65 -9.00 14.04
N GLY A 249 -17.07 -7.98 14.78
CA GLY A 249 -16.59 -7.69 16.13
C GLY A 249 -15.36 -6.78 16.19
N THR A 250 -14.76 -6.42 15.06
CA THR A 250 -13.77 -5.33 15.02
C THR A 250 -14.44 -3.96 15.17
N PRO A 251 -13.78 -2.96 15.79
CA PRO A 251 -14.38 -1.65 16.07
C PRO A 251 -15.07 -0.96 14.89
N SER A 252 -14.52 -1.06 13.67
CA SER A 252 -15.07 -0.37 12.50
C SER A 252 -16.26 -1.07 11.87
N HIS A 253 -16.41 -2.38 12.04
CA HIS A 253 -17.44 -3.19 11.37
C HIS A 253 -18.86 -2.62 11.57
N ASP A 254 -19.14 -2.18 12.80
CA ASP A 254 -20.47 -1.72 13.23
C ASP A 254 -20.64 -0.19 13.19
N VAL A 255 -19.63 0.56 12.73
CA VAL A 255 -19.67 2.03 12.69
C VAL A 255 -19.98 2.50 11.26
N PRO A 256 -21.16 3.08 10.98
CA PRO A 256 -21.54 3.48 9.63
C PRO A 256 -20.80 4.72 9.14
N ALA A 257 -20.87 4.95 7.84
CA ALA A 257 -20.32 6.15 7.21
C ALA A 257 -20.97 7.44 7.75
N LEU A 258 -20.21 8.54 7.74
CA LEU A 258 -20.77 9.85 8.09
C LEU A 258 -21.78 10.32 7.03
N THR A 259 -22.83 11.00 7.47
CA THR A 259 -23.88 11.60 6.64
C THR A 259 -23.78 13.12 6.65
N ASN A 260 -24.22 13.75 5.55
CA ASN A 260 -24.43 15.19 5.46
C ASN A 260 -23.19 16.03 5.80
N LEU A 261 -21.99 15.56 5.43
CA LEU A 261 -20.78 16.36 5.53
C LEU A 261 -20.79 17.42 4.43
N THR A 262 -20.52 18.67 4.81
CA THR A 262 -20.44 19.83 3.90
C THR A 262 -19.27 20.70 4.29
N SER A 263 -18.97 21.71 3.47
CA SER A 263 -18.00 22.77 3.79
C SER A 263 -18.27 23.50 5.12
N SER A 264 -19.50 23.41 5.67
CA SER A 264 -19.89 23.99 6.96
C SER A 264 -19.81 23.02 8.14
N SER A 265 -19.55 21.73 7.90
CA SER A 265 -19.40 20.74 8.96
C SER A 265 -18.22 21.09 9.90
N PRO A 266 -18.36 20.86 11.22
CA PRO A 266 -17.27 21.07 12.16
C PRO A 266 -16.10 20.14 11.82
N PRO A 267 -14.85 20.52 12.18
CA PRO A 267 -13.71 19.63 12.01
C PRO A 267 -13.94 18.31 12.77
N PRO A 268 -13.32 17.21 12.32
CA PRO A 268 -13.45 15.93 13.01
C PRO A 268 -12.84 16.03 14.40
N THR A 269 -13.53 15.47 15.40
CA THR A 269 -13.06 15.42 16.79
C THR A 269 -12.79 13.98 17.19
N LEU A 270 -11.66 13.76 17.85
CA LEU A 270 -11.38 12.53 18.58
C LEU A 270 -11.82 12.75 20.04
N PRO A 271 -12.30 11.70 20.73
CA PRO A 271 -12.56 11.80 22.17
C PRO A 271 -11.30 12.27 22.88
N TYR A 272 -11.41 13.26 23.78
CA TYR A 272 -10.26 13.83 24.49
C TYR A 272 -9.49 12.78 25.31
N GLU A 273 -10.19 11.74 25.77
CA GLU A 273 -9.63 10.62 26.53
C GLU A 273 -9.10 9.48 25.64
N TRP A 274 -9.22 9.58 24.32
CA TRP A 274 -8.74 8.53 23.42
C TRP A 274 -7.22 8.54 23.38
N ILE A 275 -6.62 7.41 23.79
CA ILE A 275 -5.19 7.16 23.71
C ILE A 275 -4.98 6.14 22.60
N ALA A 276 -4.21 6.53 21.58
CA ALA A 276 -3.87 5.67 20.47
C ALA A 276 -3.01 4.47 20.96
N PRO A 277 -3.53 3.22 20.92
CA PRO A 277 -2.87 2.06 21.54
C PRO A 277 -1.61 1.60 20.79
N PHE A 278 -1.33 2.19 19.64
CA PHE A 278 -0.17 1.96 18.78
C PHE A 278 0.87 3.08 18.89
N THR A 279 0.75 3.94 19.92
CA THR A 279 1.67 5.06 20.16
C THR A 279 2.38 4.96 21.50
N GLN A 280 3.60 5.47 21.53
CA GLN A 280 4.40 5.67 22.72
C GLN A 280 4.71 7.16 22.86
N GLN A 281 4.24 7.79 23.93
CA GLN A 281 4.42 9.23 24.19
C GLN A 281 4.03 10.11 22.98
N GLY A 282 2.96 9.73 22.27
CA GLY A 282 2.46 10.46 21.09
C GLY A 282 3.11 10.11 19.75
N TYR A 283 4.17 9.28 19.74
CA TYR A 283 4.81 8.80 18.51
C TYR A 283 4.29 7.42 18.13
N VAL A 284 4.04 7.18 16.84
CA VAL A 284 3.61 5.87 16.35
C VAL A 284 4.74 4.85 16.53
N GLU A 285 4.51 3.83 17.36
CA GLU A 285 5.41 2.68 17.53
C GLU A 285 5.01 1.51 16.61
N ASN A 286 3.71 1.33 16.36
CA ASN A 286 3.19 0.25 15.54
C ASN A 286 2.41 0.78 14.34
N PHE A 287 3.12 0.98 13.23
CA PHE A 287 2.53 1.51 12.01
C PHE A 287 1.45 0.59 11.42
N THR A 288 1.63 -0.72 11.49
CA THR A 288 0.64 -1.68 10.95
C THR A 288 -0.70 -1.57 11.68
N ARG A 289 -0.69 -1.39 13.00
CA ARG A 289 -1.92 -1.13 13.77
C ARG A 289 -2.50 0.26 13.49
N ALA A 290 -1.65 1.28 13.40
CA ALA A 290 -2.07 2.65 13.13
C ALA A 290 -2.82 2.79 11.79
N ALA A 291 -2.45 1.97 10.79
CA ALA A 291 -3.05 1.94 9.47
C ALA A 291 -4.21 0.93 9.31
N ASP A 292 -4.58 0.21 10.38
CA ASP A 292 -5.62 -0.81 10.33
C ASP A 292 -7.02 -0.18 10.40
N LEU A 293 -7.65 -0.06 9.23
CA LEU A 293 -8.98 0.51 9.07
C LEU A 293 -10.06 -0.19 9.90
N CYS A 294 -9.88 -1.47 10.21
CA CYS A 294 -10.88 -2.24 10.94
C CYS A 294 -10.87 -1.96 12.44
N LEU A 295 -9.78 -1.39 12.95
CA LEU A 295 -9.61 -1.04 14.35
C LEU A 295 -9.84 0.44 14.62
N GLU A 296 -9.74 1.27 13.58
CA GLU A 296 -9.74 2.74 13.70
C GLU A 296 -10.97 3.37 13.03
N PRO A 297 -12.17 3.28 13.63
CA PRO A 297 -13.42 3.77 13.04
C PRO A 297 -13.45 5.28 12.84
N HIS A 298 -12.58 6.02 13.54
CA HIS A 298 -12.46 7.45 13.40
C HIS A 298 -11.88 7.86 12.04
N LEU A 299 -11.16 6.96 11.34
CA LEU A 299 -10.60 7.24 10.02
C LEU A 299 -11.66 7.59 8.97
N ARG A 300 -12.90 7.10 9.13
CA ARG A 300 -14.06 7.49 8.30
C ARG A 300 -14.32 9.00 8.22
N ALA A 301 -13.80 9.75 9.19
CA ALA A 301 -13.91 11.20 9.28
C ALA A 301 -12.60 11.94 9.00
N LEU A 302 -11.49 11.20 8.89
CA LEU A 302 -10.14 11.76 8.77
C LEU A 302 -9.52 11.51 7.39
N HIS A 303 -9.98 10.48 6.67
CA HIS A 303 -9.41 10.09 5.38
C HIS A 303 -10.31 10.48 4.21
N SER A 304 -9.69 11.02 3.17
CA SER A 304 -10.38 11.54 1.99
C SER A 304 -11.22 10.50 1.28
N ASP A 305 -10.71 9.29 1.13
CA ASP A 305 -11.40 8.17 0.47
C ASP A 305 -12.75 7.83 1.12
N PHE A 306 -12.93 8.17 2.41
CA PHE A 306 -14.16 7.90 3.16
C PHE A 306 -15.05 9.13 3.30
N VAL A 307 -14.46 10.31 3.14
CA VAL A 307 -15.13 11.60 3.32
C VAL A 307 -15.70 12.09 1.99
N GLU A 308 -14.86 12.14 0.95
CA GLU A 308 -15.20 12.63 -0.38
C GLU A 308 -14.18 12.08 -1.41
N PRO A 309 -14.29 10.80 -1.82
CA PRO A 309 -13.45 10.20 -2.86
C PRO A 309 -13.65 10.86 -4.23
N PHE A 310 -12.70 10.66 -5.15
CA PHE A 310 -12.79 11.16 -6.52
C PHE A 310 -13.69 10.29 -7.39
N ASP A 311 -13.49 8.98 -7.39
CA ASP A 311 -14.26 8.07 -8.24
C ASP A 311 -14.56 6.74 -7.52
N VAL A 312 -15.80 6.55 -7.04
CA VAL A 312 -16.22 5.26 -6.50
C VAL A 312 -16.77 4.39 -7.62
N LYS A 313 -16.07 3.31 -7.95
CA LYS A 313 -16.55 2.25 -8.85
C LYS A 313 -16.02 0.89 -8.37
N THR A 314 -16.65 0.38 -7.32
CA THR A 314 -16.17 -0.77 -6.55
C THR A 314 -17.10 -1.96 -6.69
N THR A 315 -16.57 -3.17 -6.68
CA THR A 315 -17.37 -4.40 -6.65
C THR A 315 -17.15 -5.20 -5.36
N ARG A 316 -18.14 -6.01 -5.01
CA ARG A 316 -18.09 -6.99 -3.91
C ARG A 316 -17.72 -8.40 -4.38
N ASP A 317 -17.50 -8.57 -5.69
CA ASP A 317 -17.07 -9.81 -6.29
C ASP A 317 -15.55 -9.87 -6.38
N LEU A 318 -14.98 -11.04 -6.11
CA LEU A 318 -13.54 -11.25 -6.23
C LEU A 318 -13.19 -11.37 -7.72
N ILE A 319 -12.46 -10.37 -8.24
CA ILE A 319 -11.99 -10.29 -9.63
C ILE A 319 -10.52 -9.86 -9.66
N PRO A 320 -9.70 -10.35 -10.61
CA PRO A 320 -8.24 -10.19 -10.56
C PRO A 320 -7.77 -8.86 -11.18
N ILE A 321 -8.14 -7.72 -10.58
CA ILE A 321 -7.73 -6.38 -11.04
C ILE A 321 -6.42 -5.95 -10.38
N PHE A 322 -5.52 -5.37 -11.17
CA PHE A 322 -4.25 -4.84 -10.72
C PHE A 322 -4.28 -3.32 -10.53
N THR A 323 -3.68 -2.79 -9.47
CA THR A 323 -3.71 -1.35 -9.17
C THR A 323 -2.40 -0.85 -8.56
N GLY A 324 -2.10 0.45 -8.70
CA GLY A 324 -0.90 1.08 -8.15
C GLY A 324 -0.95 1.39 -6.64
N GLY A 325 -2.13 1.29 -6.02
CA GLY A 325 -2.32 1.57 -4.61
C GLY A 325 -3.68 1.09 -4.10
N LYS A 326 -3.77 0.68 -2.83
CA LYS A 326 -5.02 0.23 -2.21
C LYS A 326 -4.99 0.39 -0.69
N LEU A 327 -6.16 0.32 -0.06
CA LEU A 327 -6.27 0.23 1.40
C LEU A 327 -6.11 -1.20 1.89
N GLY A 328 -5.87 -1.37 3.19
CA GLY A 328 -5.59 -2.68 3.80
C GLY A 328 -6.70 -3.73 3.62
N VAL A 329 -7.95 -3.30 3.42
CA VAL A 329 -9.12 -4.20 3.25
C VAL A 329 -9.47 -4.51 1.80
N ASN A 330 -8.87 -3.79 0.84
CA ASN A 330 -9.13 -3.99 -0.58
C ASN A 330 -8.43 -5.24 -1.12
N ASN A 331 -9.01 -5.83 -2.16
CA ASN A 331 -8.59 -7.11 -2.72
C ASN A 331 -8.01 -7.01 -4.13
N ASP A 332 -7.80 -5.79 -4.63
CA ASP A 332 -6.99 -5.53 -5.83
C ASP A 332 -5.57 -6.08 -5.65
N ILE A 333 -4.91 -6.43 -6.74
CA ILE A 333 -3.54 -6.96 -6.76
C ILE A 333 -2.58 -5.79 -6.99
N LEU A 334 -1.62 -5.58 -6.08
CA LEU A 334 -0.72 -4.43 -6.22
C LEU A 334 0.31 -4.58 -7.34
N LEU A 335 0.44 -3.53 -8.14
CA LEU A 335 1.60 -3.21 -8.97
C LEU A 335 2.41 -2.08 -8.33
N PRO A 336 3.70 -1.91 -8.72
CA PRO A 336 4.44 -0.71 -8.36
C PRO A 336 3.67 0.55 -8.79
N SER A 337 3.62 1.54 -7.91
CA SER A 337 2.99 2.83 -8.24
C SER A 337 3.72 3.45 -9.43
N THR A 338 2.94 3.96 -10.39
CA THR A 338 3.43 4.65 -11.59
C THR A 338 4.31 5.86 -11.25
N ALA A 339 4.14 6.47 -10.07
CA ALA A 339 5.00 7.55 -9.60
C ALA A 339 6.50 7.17 -9.50
N TYR A 340 6.81 5.88 -9.34
CA TYR A 340 8.20 5.38 -9.37
C TYR A 340 8.69 5.03 -10.79
N LEU A 341 7.77 4.87 -11.74
CA LEU A 341 8.04 4.52 -13.14
C LEU A 341 8.12 5.76 -14.04
N GLU A 342 7.40 6.80 -13.65
CA GLU A 342 7.52 8.16 -14.15
C GLU A 342 8.99 8.62 -14.01
N GLY A 343 9.70 8.68 -15.14
CA GLY A 343 11.15 8.92 -15.17
C GLY A 343 11.60 10.20 -14.46
N GLU A 344 12.93 10.37 -14.34
CA GLU A 344 13.57 11.48 -13.60
C GLU A 344 13.12 12.90 -14.02
N ASN A 345 12.49 13.06 -15.20
CA ASN A 345 12.02 14.34 -15.71
C ASN A 345 10.62 14.76 -15.22
N THR A 346 9.76 13.84 -14.77
CA THR A 346 8.42 14.15 -14.22
C THR A 346 8.41 14.17 -12.71
N ASN A 347 9.29 13.37 -12.09
CA ASN A 347 9.66 13.52 -10.69
C ASN A 347 10.42 14.83 -10.50
N ARG A 348 9.68 15.94 -10.32
CA ARG A 348 10.19 17.29 -9.99
C ARG A 348 11.13 17.34 -8.77
N ILE A 349 11.31 16.22 -8.08
CA ILE A 349 12.17 16.01 -6.92
C ILE A 349 13.61 15.65 -7.32
N ALA A 350 13.83 14.94 -8.44
CA ALA A 350 15.16 14.44 -8.82
C ALA A 350 16.14 15.57 -9.16
N HIS A 351 15.66 16.64 -9.80
CA HIS A 351 16.49 17.81 -10.18
C HIS A 351 16.84 18.74 -9.01
N LEU A 352 16.33 18.46 -7.81
CA LEU A 352 16.57 19.26 -6.59
C LEU A 352 16.90 18.32 -5.43
N LEU A 353 17.98 17.54 -5.57
CA LEU A 353 18.70 17.05 -4.40
C LEU A 353 19.10 18.28 -3.59
N GLY A 354 18.29 18.61 -2.58
CA GLY A 354 18.50 19.75 -1.72
C GLY A 354 19.86 19.69 -1.01
N PRO A 355 20.19 20.68 -0.17
CA PRO A 355 21.44 20.66 0.58
C PRO A 355 21.55 19.37 1.42
N LEU A 356 22.79 18.96 1.71
CA LEU A 356 23.06 17.83 2.62
C LEU A 356 22.28 18.01 3.91
N TRP A 357 21.90 16.91 4.56
CA TRP A 357 21.08 16.95 5.78
C TRP A 357 21.60 17.95 6.82
N LYS A 358 22.92 17.96 7.06
CA LYS A 358 23.61 18.87 8.00
C LYS A 358 23.50 20.37 7.64
N ASP A 359 23.23 20.67 6.38
CA ASP A 359 23.15 22.03 5.83
C ASP A 359 21.68 22.46 5.65
N LYS A 360 20.72 21.59 6.00
CA LYS A 360 19.29 21.95 6.07
C LYS A 360 19.06 22.86 7.27
N LYS A 361 18.13 23.80 7.11
CA LYS A 361 17.65 24.65 8.21
C LYS A 361 16.54 23.93 8.96
N ASP A 362 16.41 24.22 10.26
CA ASP A 362 15.31 23.74 11.10
C ASP A 362 14.02 24.51 10.79
N GLN A 363 13.58 24.44 9.54
CA GLN A 363 12.42 25.12 8.99
C GLN A 363 11.66 24.17 8.08
N LEU A 364 10.36 24.04 8.33
CA LEU A 364 9.45 23.26 7.50
C LEU A 364 8.60 24.20 6.66
N VAL A 365 8.54 23.96 5.36
CA VAL A 365 7.64 24.66 4.44
C VAL A 365 6.74 23.64 3.77
N PHE A 366 5.43 23.84 3.87
CA PHE A 366 4.45 23.05 3.14
C PHE A 366 3.98 23.82 1.91
N ARG A 367 4.17 23.25 0.72
CA ARG A 367 3.63 23.76 -0.54
C ARG A 367 3.04 22.59 -1.31
N GLY A 368 1.77 22.70 -1.69
CA GLY A 368 1.09 21.68 -2.46
C GLY A 368 -0.24 22.21 -2.97
N ILE A 369 -0.84 21.45 -3.89
CA ILE A 369 -2.24 21.62 -4.26
C ILE A 369 -3.13 20.99 -3.18
N ALA A 370 -4.39 21.45 -3.11
CA ALA A 370 -5.41 20.86 -2.25
C ALA A 370 -5.90 19.52 -2.82
N SER A 371 -5.00 18.56 -3.00
CA SER A 371 -5.33 17.20 -3.43
C SER A 371 -5.45 16.24 -2.23
N GLY A 372 -6.26 15.19 -2.42
CA GLY A 372 -6.65 14.25 -1.36
C GLY A 372 -8.13 14.39 -1.04
N GLY A 373 -9.00 14.27 -2.04
CA GLY A 373 -10.46 14.41 -1.97
C GLY A 373 -10.99 15.42 -2.97
N ARG A 374 -12.23 15.21 -3.45
CA ARG A 374 -12.92 16.18 -4.31
C ARG A 374 -13.17 17.46 -3.50
N THR A 375 -12.90 18.64 -4.06
CA THR A 375 -12.90 19.89 -3.29
C THR A 375 -14.16 20.74 -3.40
N ASP A 376 -15.10 20.41 -4.29
CA ASP A 376 -16.26 21.24 -4.62
C ASP A 376 -17.37 21.11 -3.55
N ASP A 377 -17.60 22.18 -2.77
CA ASP A 377 -18.44 22.21 -1.54
C ASP A 377 -18.12 21.11 -0.49
N SER A 378 -16.90 20.57 -0.59
CA SER A 378 -16.44 19.46 0.23
C SER A 378 -16.22 19.83 1.70
N PRO A 379 -16.32 18.85 2.63
CA PRO A 379 -15.94 19.00 4.03
C PRO A 379 -14.41 19.05 4.20
N TRP A 380 -13.74 19.99 3.54
CA TRP A 380 -12.27 20.11 3.44
C TRP A 380 -11.52 20.09 4.79
N ARG A 381 -12.19 20.51 5.88
CA ARG A 381 -11.65 20.41 7.26
C ARG A 381 -11.39 18.98 7.73
N HIS A 382 -11.91 17.99 7.01
CA HIS A 382 -11.67 16.57 7.26
C HIS A 382 -10.44 16.04 6.52
N PHE A 383 -9.97 16.71 5.46
CA PHE A 383 -8.84 16.21 4.65
C PHE A 383 -7.50 16.37 5.37
N HIS A 384 -6.64 15.35 5.24
CA HIS A 384 -5.36 15.25 5.95
C HIS A 384 -4.47 16.49 5.78
N ARG A 385 -4.33 17.01 4.56
CA ARG A 385 -3.43 18.14 4.28
C ARG A 385 -3.89 19.44 4.94
N HIS A 386 -5.18 19.72 4.93
CA HIS A 386 -5.73 20.91 5.57
C HIS A 386 -5.59 20.83 7.10
N ARG A 387 -5.88 19.65 7.68
CA ARG A 387 -5.68 19.40 9.11
C ARG A 387 -4.21 19.55 9.52
N LEU A 388 -3.27 19.03 8.73
CA LEU A 388 -1.84 19.19 9.01
C LEU A 388 -1.40 20.66 9.03
N VAL A 389 -1.85 21.46 8.06
CA VAL A 389 -1.55 22.90 8.01
C VAL A 389 -2.15 23.63 9.22
N GLU A 390 -3.36 23.26 9.64
CA GLU A 390 -4.00 23.82 10.84
C GLU A 390 -3.25 23.44 12.12
N MET A 391 -2.84 22.18 12.28
CA MET A 391 -2.04 21.71 13.43
C MET A 391 -0.69 22.42 13.56
N LEU A 392 -0.09 22.83 12.43
CA LEU A 392 1.19 23.53 12.40
C LEU A 392 1.04 25.07 12.40
N ASN A 393 -0.18 25.58 12.53
CA ASN A 393 -0.43 27.01 12.57
C ASN A 393 -0.09 27.56 13.97
N GLY A 394 1.01 28.30 14.07
CA GLY A 394 1.50 28.84 15.35
C GLY A 394 0.47 29.69 16.11
N THR A 395 -0.45 30.37 15.43
CA THR A 395 -1.54 31.11 16.10
C THR A 395 -2.57 30.16 16.73
N ALA A 396 -2.85 29.02 16.09
CA ALA A 396 -3.75 28.01 16.64
C ALA A 396 -3.12 27.31 17.86
N VAL A 397 -1.85 26.89 17.73
CA VAL A 397 -1.08 26.26 18.81
C VAL A 397 -0.99 27.18 20.03
N HIS A 398 -0.59 28.44 19.84
CA HIS A 398 -0.46 29.40 20.94
C HIS A 398 -1.78 29.64 21.70
N ARG A 399 -2.93 29.56 21.03
CA ARG A 399 -4.25 29.69 21.68
C ARG A 399 -4.67 28.45 22.47
N MET A 400 -4.10 27.29 22.21
CA MET A 400 -4.38 26.05 22.95
C MET A 400 -3.50 25.91 24.20
N GLU A 401 -2.35 26.59 24.23
CA GLU A 401 -1.43 26.61 25.37
C GLU A 401 -1.85 27.60 26.47
N LEU A 402 -2.68 28.60 26.12
CA LEU A 402 -3.31 29.57 27.03
C LEU A 402 -4.62 29.01 27.60
#